data_AF-A0A2V5NU94-F1
#
_entry.id   AF-A0A2V5NU94-F1
#
_cell.length_a   1.000
_cell.length_b   1.000
_cell.length_c   1.000
_cell.angle_alpha   90.00
_cell.angle_beta   90.00
_cell.angle_gamma   90.00
#
_symmetry.space_group_name_H-M   'P 1'
#
loop_
_entity.id
_entity.type
_entity.pdbx_description
1 polymer ?
#
loop_
_entity_poly.entity_id
_entity_poly.type
_entity_poly.pdbx_seq_one_letter_code
_entity_poly.pdbx_strand_id
1 'polypeptide(L)'
;MKRAPGWCAPHQPRLDWQMWFAALESPQQNPWLVGLIVRLLQGSHEVTGLLAHNPFPDKPPRYIRATFYRYRFTTTGELRQTGAWWKRQELREYLPAVSMDQLR
;
A
#
# COMPACT_ATOMS: atom_id res chain seq x y z
N MET A 1 -4.72 14.78 -3.37
CA MET A 1 -4.24 14.36 -2.03
C MET A 1 -3.44 15.50 -1.40
N LYS A 2 -3.85 15.98 -0.22
CA LYS A 2 -3.30 17.20 0.41
C LYS A 2 -2.04 16.99 1.25
N ARG A 3 -1.64 15.73 1.49
CA ARG A 3 -0.41 15.41 2.22
C ARG A 3 0.81 15.70 1.34
N ALA A 4 1.74 16.52 1.85
CA ALA A 4 3.01 16.81 1.21
C ALA A 4 3.89 15.54 1.09
N PRO A 5 4.79 15.46 0.10
CA PRO A 5 5.85 14.45 0.09
C PRO A 5 6.65 14.49 1.41
N GLY A 6 6.91 13.31 1.99
CA GLY A 6 7.82 13.19 3.13
C GLY A 6 9.27 13.04 2.68
N TRP A 7 10.20 13.30 3.59
CA TRP A 7 11.61 12.96 3.41
C TRP A 7 11.82 11.49 3.84
N CYS A 8 12.31 10.65 2.93
CA CYS A 8 12.57 9.24 3.22
C CYS A 8 14.00 8.97 3.71
N ALA A 9 14.95 9.86 3.43
CA ALA A 9 16.31 9.78 3.94
C ALA A 9 16.41 10.44 5.33
N PRO A 10 17.23 9.88 6.25
CA PRO A 10 18.09 8.69 6.09
C PRO A 10 17.37 7.36 6.41
N HIS A 11 16.13 7.38 6.88
CA HIS A 11 15.49 6.25 7.58
C HIS A 11 14.62 5.30 6.72
N GLN A 12 14.80 5.28 5.40
CA GLN A 12 14.16 4.40 4.39
C GLN A 12 13.05 3.49 4.95
N PRO A 13 11.78 3.94 4.98
CA PRO A 13 10.69 3.17 5.56
C PRO A 13 10.58 1.79 4.89
N ARG A 14 10.80 0.73 5.68
CA ARG A 14 11.04 -0.62 5.14
C ARG A 14 9.89 -1.13 4.27
N LEU A 15 8.64 -0.96 4.73
CA LEU A 15 7.47 -1.44 4.00
C LEU A 15 7.24 -0.62 2.73
N ASP A 16 7.24 0.71 2.81
CA ASP A 16 7.06 1.59 1.65
C ASP A 16 8.16 1.34 0.58
N TRP A 17 9.38 1.07 1.02
CA TRP A 17 10.50 0.72 0.14
C TRP A 17 10.27 -0.61 -0.59
N GLN A 18 9.82 -1.65 0.12
CA GLN A 18 9.42 -2.92 -0.51
C GLN A 18 8.24 -2.74 -1.47
N MET A 19 7.27 -1.89 -1.12
CA MET A 19 6.12 -1.57 -1.98
C MET A 19 6.53 -0.85 -3.27
N TRP A 20 7.58 -0.02 -3.24
CA TRP A 20 8.17 0.56 -4.46
C TRP A 20 8.61 -0.56 -5.40
N PHE A 21 9.42 -1.52 -4.92
CA PHE A 21 9.89 -2.62 -5.77
C PHE A 21 8.77 -3.52 -6.26
N ALA A 22 7.81 -3.86 -5.40
CA ALA A 22 6.64 -4.64 -5.81
C ALA A 22 5.88 -4.00 -6.97
N ALA A 23 5.77 -2.67 -6.99
CA ALA A 23 5.12 -1.95 -8.08
C ALA A 23 5.84 -2.07 -9.45
N LEU A 24 7.11 -2.49 -9.48
CA LEU A 24 7.87 -2.74 -10.70
C LEU A 24 7.67 -4.16 -11.27
N GLU A 25 7.03 -5.04 -10.50
CA GLU A 25 6.91 -6.46 -10.79
C GLU A 25 5.45 -6.94 -10.70
N SER A 26 5.22 -8.24 -10.89
CA SER A 26 3.93 -8.89 -10.65
C SER A 26 3.79 -9.43 -9.22
N PRO A 27 2.57 -9.66 -8.71
CA PRO A 27 2.38 -10.29 -7.41
C PRO A 27 3.08 -11.65 -7.26
N GLN A 28 3.15 -12.43 -8.34
CA GLN A 28 3.80 -13.75 -8.36
C GLN A 28 5.31 -13.66 -8.12
N GLN A 29 5.93 -12.53 -8.48
CA GLN A 29 7.35 -12.26 -8.23
C GLN A 29 7.60 -11.70 -6.82
N ASN A 30 6.53 -11.40 -6.06
CA ASN A 30 6.60 -10.78 -4.76
C ASN A 30 6.00 -11.69 -3.67
N PRO A 31 6.61 -12.85 -3.36
CA PRO A 31 6.09 -13.78 -2.36
C PRO A 31 5.98 -13.15 -0.96
N TRP A 32 6.84 -12.18 -0.64
CA TRP A 32 6.76 -11.42 0.62
C TRP A 32 5.43 -10.66 0.75
N LEU A 33 4.89 -10.12 -0.35
CA LEU A 33 3.64 -9.36 -0.35
C LEU A 33 2.46 -10.29 -0.12
N VAL A 34 2.47 -11.48 -0.74
CA VAL A 34 1.47 -12.52 -0.48
C VAL A 34 1.53 -12.95 0.99
N GLY A 35 2.73 -13.17 1.52
CA GLY A 35 2.92 -13.49 2.94
C GLY A 35 2.39 -12.41 3.88
N LEU A 36 2.67 -11.13 3.59
CA LEU A 36 2.11 -9.99 4.31
C LEU A 36 0.57 -10.03 4.29
N ILE A 37 -0.04 -10.23 3.12
CA ILE A 37 -1.49 -10.27 2.95
C ILE A 37 -2.11 -11.42 3.75
N VAL A 38 -1.53 -12.62 3.69
CA VAL A 38 -1.97 -13.77 4.50
C VAL A 38 -1.94 -13.43 5.99
N ARG A 39 -0.84 -12.85 6.48
CA ARG A 39 -0.71 -12.51 7.91
C ARG A 39 -1.67 -11.40 8.33
N LEU A 40 -2.00 -10.46 7.44
CA LEU A 40 -3.03 -9.45 7.68
C LEU A 40 -4.43 -10.07 7.72
N LEU A 41 -4.76 -10.97 6.78
CA LEU A 41 -6.03 -11.71 6.77
C LEU A 41 -6.20 -12.61 8.01
N GLN A 42 -5.10 -13.09 8.59
CA GLN A 42 -5.08 -13.82 9.87
C GLN A 42 -5.20 -12.91 11.10
N GLY A 43 -5.01 -11.60 10.95
CA GLY A 43 -4.98 -10.66 12.09
C GLY A 43 -3.73 -10.81 12.94
N SER A 44 -2.59 -11.18 12.35
CA SER A 44 -1.34 -11.39 13.11
C SER A 44 -0.88 -10.10 13.79
N HIS A 45 -0.82 -10.11 15.13
CA HIS A 45 -0.29 -9.02 15.93
C HIS A 45 1.19 -8.72 15.64
N GLU A 46 1.97 -9.76 15.32
CA GLU A 46 3.40 -9.63 14.97
C GLU A 46 3.61 -8.79 13.71
N VAL A 47 2.67 -8.83 12.76
CA VAL A 47 2.73 -8.09 11.50
C VAL A 47 2.04 -6.73 11.63
N THR A 48 0.84 -6.69 12.20
CA THR A 48 0.11 -5.42 12.39
C THR A 48 0.85 -4.46 13.32
N GLY A 49 1.61 -4.96 14.30
CA GLY A 49 2.46 -4.16 15.18
C GLY A 49 3.67 -3.52 14.48
N LEU A 50 4.03 -3.96 13.27
CA LEU A 50 5.08 -3.32 12.46
C LEU A 50 4.58 -2.11 11.68
N LEU A 51 3.26 -1.96 11.54
CA LEU A 51 2.65 -0.82 10.87
C LEU A 51 2.61 0.37 11.84
N ALA A 52 2.79 1.58 11.32
CA ALA A 52 2.65 2.80 12.12
C ALA A 52 1.27 2.92 12.79
N HIS A 53 0.24 2.33 12.16
CA HIS A 53 -1.10 2.18 12.71
C HIS A 53 -1.70 0.87 12.19
N ASN A 54 -2.35 0.09 13.06
CA ASN A 54 -3.09 -1.11 12.64
C ASN A 54 -4.43 -0.69 11.99
N PRO A 55 -4.62 -0.91 10.67
CA PRO A 55 -5.86 -0.53 9.99
C PRO A 55 -7.05 -1.43 10.33
N PHE A 56 -6.83 -2.54 11.06
CA PHE A 56 -7.85 -3.52 11.43
C PHE A 56 -7.83 -3.79 12.94
N PRO A 57 -8.19 -2.79 13.78
CA PRO A 57 -8.04 -2.89 15.23
C PRO A 57 -9.00 -3.89 15.88
N ASP A 58 -10.23 -4.02 15.36
CA ASP A 58 -11.29 -4.82 16.01
C ASP A 58 -11.28 -6.29 15.55
N LYS A 59 -11.05 -6.53 14.26
CA LYS A 59 -11.06 -7.87 13.65
C LYS A 59 -10.27 -7.87 12.35
N PRO A 60 -9.68 -9.01 11.95
CA PRO A 60 -9.01 -9.12 10.67
C PRO A 60 -9.96 -8.85 9.48
N PRO A 61 -9.43 -8.32 8.37
CA PRO A 61 -10.21 -8.11 7.16
C PRO A 61 -10.61 -9.46 6.54
N ARG A 62 -11.81 -9.53 5.96
CA ARG A 62 -12.27 -10.73 5.23
C ARG A 62 -11.63 -10.86 3.84
N TYR A 63 -11.34 -9.72 3.22
CA TYR A 63 -10.76 -9.63 1.88
C TYR A 63 -9.69 -8.56 1.85
N ILE A 64 -8.62 -8.80 1.11
CA ILE A 64 -7.61 -7.81 0.75
C ILE A 64 -7.45 -7.80 -0.76
N ARG A 65 -7.37 -6.62 -1.37
CA ARG A 65 -7.02 -6.41 -2.78
C ARG A 65 -5.92 -5.38 -2.88
N ALA A 66 -5.17 -5.39 -3.97
CA ALA A 66 -4.17 -4.37 -4.25
C ALA A 66 -4.46 -3.69 -5.59
N THR A 67 -4.45 -2.37 -5.61
CA THR A 67 -4.67 -1.53 -6.80
C THR A 67 -3.40 -0.78 -7.14
N PHE A 68 -3.05 -0.72 -8.44
CA PHE A 68 -1.87 -0.03 -8.89
C PHE A 68 -2.20 1.37 -9.39
N TYR A 69 -1.57 2.38 -8.80
CA TYR A 69 -1.77 3.79 -9.13
C TYR A 69 -0.46 4.43 -9.59
N ARG A 70 -0.55 5.27 -10.61
CA ARG A 70 0.52 6.21 -10.97
C ARG A 70 0.30 7.53 -10.26
N TYR A 71 1.32 7.99 -9.56
CA TYR A 71 1.34 9.29 -8.90
C TYR A 71 2.18 10.28 -9.70
N ARG A 72 1.72 11.53 -9.75
CA ARG A 72 2.46 12.66 -10.29
C ARG A 72 2.28 13.84 -9.35
N PHE A 73 3.31 14.68 -9.24
CA PHE A 73 3.15 15.97 -8.59
C PHE A 73 2.13 16.82 -9.35
N THR A 74 1.34 17.57 -8.60
CA THR A 74 0.55 18.68 -9.14
C THR A 74 1.48 19.80 -9.60
N THR A 75 1.01 20.61 -10.55
CA THR A 75 1.69 21.88 -10.86
C THR A 75 1.53 22.87 -9.71
N THR A 76 2.33 23.94 -9.72
CA THR A 76 2.21 25.03 -8.74
C THR A 76 0.84 25.70 -8.77
N GLY A 77 0.23 25.85 -9.95
CA GLY A 77 -1.13 26.38 -10.10
C GLY A 77 -2.18 25.47 -9.45
N GLU A 78 -2.10 24.17 -9.70
CA GLU A 78 -2.99 23.17 -9.12
C GLU A 78 -2.86 23.07 -7.60
N LEU A 79 -1.63 23.13 -7.08
CA LEU A 79 -1.37 23.16 -5.65
C LEU A 79 -2.00 24.40 -5.01
N ARG A 80 -1.84 25.59 -5.62
CA ARG A 80 -2.46 26.83 -5.11
C ARG A 80 -3.98 26.76 -5.11
N GLN A 81 -4.58 26.17 -6.14
CA GLN A 81 -6.04 26.10 -6.27
C GLN A 81 -6.68 25.03 -5.38
N THR A 82 -6.04 23.86 -5.25
CA THR A 82 -6.66 22.68 -4.62
C THR A 82 -6.04 22.30 -3.28
N GLY A 83 -4.84 22.79 -2.99
CA GLY A 83 -4.00 22.34 -1.88
C GLY A 83 -3.51 20.90 -2.02
N ALA A 84 -3.71 20.24 -3.16
CA ALA A 84 -3.23 18.89 -3.40
C ALA A 84 -1.77 18.91 -3.88
N TRP A 85 -0.95 18.00 -3.36
CA TRP A 85 0.44 17.77 -3.82
C TRP A 85 0.53 16.72 -4.91
N TRP A 86 -0.44 15.81 -4.94
CA TRP A 86 -0.41 14.64 -5.83
C TRP A 86 -1.69 14.51 -6.63
N LYS A 87 -1.50 14.21 -7.91
CA LYS A 87 -2.49 13.56 -8.78
C LYS A 87 -2.22 12.06 -8.78
N ARG A 88 -3.28 11.26 -8.66
CA ARG A 88 -3.22 9.80 -8.80
C ARG A 88 -4.09 9.35 -9.95
N GLN A 89 -3.61 8.39 -10.72
CA GLN A 89 -4.37 7.71 -11.76
C GLN A 89 -4.33 6.21 -11.48
N GLU A 90 -5.49 5.58 -11.33
CA GLU A 90 -5.58 4.13 -11.27
C GLU A 90 -5.16 3.57 -12.63
N LEU A 91 -4.19 2.66 -12.65
CA LEU A 91 -3.72 2.04 -13.88
C LEU A 91 -4.36 0.66 -14.08
N ARG A 92 -4.38 -0.15 -13.02
CA ARG A 92 -4.92 -1.51 -13.05
C ARG A 92 -5.12 -2.06 -11.64
N GLU A 93 -5.84 -3.17 -11.56
CA GLU A 93 -5.72 -4.06 -10.42
C GLU A 93 -4.32 -4.70 -10.38
N TYR A 94 -3.69 -4.70 -9.21
CA TYR A 94 -2.39 -5.34 -8.98
C TYR A 94 -2.60 -6.77 -8.49
N LEU A 95 -3.49 -6.96 -7.52
CA LEU A 95 -3.91 -8.24 -6.98
C LEU A 95 -5.44 -8.22 -6.80
N PRO A 96 -6.16 -9.25 -7.30
CA PRO A 96 -7.60 -9.37 -7.04
C PRO A 96 -7.91 -9.49 -5.56
N ALA A 97 -9.18 -9.35 -5.21
CA ALA A 97 -9.62 -9.60 -3.84
C ALA A 97 -9.36 -11.06 -3.45
N VAL A 98 -8.51 -11.26 -2.44
CA VAL A 98 -8.18 -12.56 -1.86
C VAL A 98 -8.71 -12.67 -0.44
N SER A 99 -9.16 -13.87 -0.07
CA SER A 99 -9.54 -14.24 1.30
C SER A 99 -8.76 -15.47 1.79
N MET A 100 -8.83 -15.74 3.09
CA MET A 100 -8.25 -16.97 3.66
C MET A 100 -8.81 -18.25 3.03
N ASP A 101 -10.10 -18.26 2.67
CA ASP A 101 -10.75 -19.45 2.09
C ASP A 101 -10.24 -19.77 0.67
N GLN A 102 -9.80 -18.75 -0.08
CA GLN A 102 -9.27 -18.90 -1.44
C GLN A 102 -7.78 -19.27 -1.46
N LEU A 103 -7.08 -19.09 -0.33
CA LEU A 103 -5.64 -19.37 -0.18
C LEU A 103 -5.37 -20.70 0.54
N ARG A 104 -6.42 -21.48 0.82
CA ARG A 104 -6.35 -22.83 1.40
C ARG A 104 -6.15 -23.90 0.34
#